data_AF-A0A5C5W9G2-F1
#
_entry.id   AF-A0A5C5W9G2-F1
#
_cell.length_a   1.000
_cell.length_b   1.000
_cell.length_c   1.000
_cell.angle_alpha   90.00
_cell.angle_beta   90.00
_cell.angle_gamma   90.00
#
_symmetry.space_group_name_H-M   'P 1'
#
loop_
_entity.id
_entity.type
_entity.pdbx_description
1 polymer ?
#
loop_
_entity_poly.entity_id
_entity_poly.type
_entity_poly.pdbx_seq_one_letter_code
_entity_poly.pdbx_strand_id
1 'polypeptide(L)'
;MSDSHDSSRRHKPKHAALERLGLSLPVTQADVKQAYFAKAREVHPDHGGTTEKFVEVQRAFEEAMAYASERGKRLPWLGAQMTSYLDQLRAVELIEDWGGRVVVKSLDWLADTVGEDFALLAEQLVEIDLSGTNFGDAEARALGAEVETLPYVHALNLSGLGMSDEGYRALPRMGSLKTVNLHGTRTTAALHKQLAAQAGMERVETDGWLKRLLG
;
A
#
# COMPACT_ATOMS: atom_id res chain seq x y z
N MET A 1 50.12 -37.36 -14.93
CA MET A 1 50.59 -36.41 -13.90
C MET A 1 49.62 -35.25 -13.88
N SER A 2 49.21 -34.91 -12.67
CA SER A 2 48.03 -34.16 -12.30
C SER A 2 47.98 -32.75 -12.89
N ASP A 3 46.82 -32.34 -13.37
CA ASP A 3 46.48 -30.93 -13.51
C ASP A 3 45.25 -30.64 -12.65
N SER A 4 45.54 -30.36 -11.38
CA SER A 4 44.58 -29.87 -10.39
C SER A 4 44.37 -28.38 -10.62
N HIS A 5 43.35 -28.02 -11.40
CA HIS A 5 42.84 -26.66 -11.41
C HIS A 5 41.60 -26.58 -10.50
N ASP A 6 41.89 -26.40 -9.22
CA ASP A 6 40.99 -25.78 -8.24
C ASP A 6 40.50 -24.44 -8.81
N SER A 7 39.29 -24.46 -9.36
CA SER A 7 38.54 -23.25 -9.71
C SER A 7 37.44 -23.05 -8.67
N SER A 8 37.86 -22.67 -7.47
CA SER A 8 37.08 -21.88 -6.52
C SER A 8 36.66 -20.54 -7.17
N ARG A 9 35.73 -20.63 -8.13
CA ARG A 9 35.04 -19.47 -8.69
C ARG A 9 34.11 -18.91 -7.62
N ARG A 10 34.64 -17.92 -6.91
CA ARG A 10 33.93 -16.95 -6.07
C ARG A 10 32.50 -16.73 -6.59
N HIS A 11 31.52 -17.40 -5.99
CA HIS A 11 30.11 -17.12 -6.19
C HIS A 11 29.86 -15.68 -5.73
N LYS A 12 29.72 -14.77 -6.69
CA LYS A 12 29.44 -13.36 -6.40
C LYS A 12 28.06 -13.28 -5.72
N PRO A 13 27.87 -12.41 -4.70
CA PRO A 13 26.61 -12.24 -3.96
C PRO A 13 25.39 -11.92 -4.85
N LYS A 14 25.62 -11.53 -6.11
CA LYS A 14 24.60 -11.18 -7.12
C LYS A 14 23.72 -12.35 -7.58
N HIS A 15 24.19 -13.59 -7.51
CA HIS A 15 23.37 -14.77 -7.80
C HIS A 15 22.47 -15.15 -6.62
N ALA A 16 22.87 -14.80 -5.39
CA ALA A 16 22.14 -15.16 -4.19
C ALA A 16 20.76 -14.49 -4.14
N ALA A 17 20.60 -13.27 -4.67
CA ALA A 17 19.30 -12.61 -4.76
C ALA A 17 18.33 -13.34 -5.72
N LEU A 18 18.84 -13.75 -6.89
CA LEU A 18 18.06 -14.53 -7.86
C LEU A 18 17.70 -15.91 -7.30
N GLU A 19 18.65 -16.59 -6.66
CA GLU A 19 18.42 -17.89 -6.03
C GLU A 19 17.42 -17.82 -4.86
N ARG A 20 17.41 -16.72 -4.09
CA ARG A 20 16.42 -16.48 -3.02
C ARG A 20 15.00 -16.30 -3.55
N LEU A 21 14.88 -15.78 -4.77
CA LEU A 21 13.62 -15.74 -5.53
C LEU A 21 13.38 -17.04 -6.33
N GLY A 22 14.30 -18.02 -6.30
CA GLY A 22 14.17 -19.27 -7.04
C GLY A 22 14.42 -19.15 -8.55
N LEU A 23 15.12 -18.11 -8.99
CA LEU A 23 15.35 -17.79 -10.40
C LEU A 23 16.73 -18.27 -10.88
N SER A 24 16.77 -18.81 -12.09
CA SER A 24 18.00 -19.17 -12.81
C SER A 24 18.13 -18.37 -14.10
N LEU A 25 19.37 -18.10 -14.53
CA LEU A 25 19.62 -17.36 -15.77
C LEU A 25 19.30 -18.19 -17.02
N PRO A 26 18.86 -17.56 -18.13
CA PRO A 26 18.58 -16.13 -18.30
C PRO A 26 17.27 -15.71 -17.63
N VAL A 27 17.26 -14.50 -17.05
CA VAL A 27 16.12 -13.98 -16.28
C VAL A 27 15.69 -12.63 -16.83
N THR A 28 14.38 -12.44 -17.02
CA THR A 28 13.76 -11.19 -17.44
C THR A 28 13.15 -10.46 -16.26
N GLN A 29 12.77 -9.19 -16.45
CA GLN A 29 12.04 -8.45 -15.40
C GLN A 29 10.67 -9.07 -15.08
N ALA A 30 10.05 -9.78 -16.02
CA ALA A 30 8.80 -10.49 -15.78
C ALA A 30 9.02 -11.69 -14.84
N ASP A 31 10.09 -12.45 -15.09
CA ASP A 31 10.46 -13.62 -14.25
C ASP A 31 10.77 -13.19 -12.81
N VAL A 32 11.51 -12.09 -12.64
CA VAL A 32 11.82 -11.52 -11.30
C VAL A 32 10.55 -11.14 -10.53
N LYS A 33 9.57 -10.56 -11.23
CA LYS A 33 8.30 -10.13 -10.63
C LYS A 33 7.46 -11.33 -10.22
N GLN A 34 7.28 -12.30 -11.12
CA GLN A 34 6.47 -13.49 -10.84
C GLN A 34 7.03 -14.27 -9.64
N ALA A 35 8.36 -14.40 -9.57
CA ALA A 35 9.02 -15.04 -8.45
C ALA A 35 8.92 -14.25 -7.14
N TYR A 36 9.00 -12.92 -7.18
CA TYR A 36 8.74 -12.09 -6.01
C TYR A 36 7.31 -12.25 -5.50
N PHE A 37 6.30 -12.25 -6.37
CA PHE A 37 4.91 -12.44 -5.94
C PHE A 37 4.67 -13.81 -5.33
N ALA A 38 5.20 -14.86 -5.95
CA ALA A 38 5.11 -16.21 -5.39
C ALA A 38 5.71 -16.25 -3.97
N LYS A 39 6.86 -15.60 -3.77
CA LYS A 39 7.55 -15.58 -2.47
C LYS A 39 6.90 -14.65 -1.45
N ALA A 40 6.42 -13.48 -1.86
CA ALA A 40 5.72 -12.51 -1.03
C ALA A 40 4.41 -13.11 -0.48
N ARG A 41 3.67 -13.87 -1.30
CA ARG A 41 2.47 -14.60 -0.88
C ARG A 41 2.78 -15.70 0.14
N GLU A 42 3.90 -16.41 -0.01
CA GLU A 42 4.33 -17.45 0.94
C GLU A 42 4.78 -16.90 2.29
N VAL A 43 5.36 -15.70 2.32
CA VAL A 43 5.91 -15.09 3.55
C VAL A 43 5.00 -14.00 4.13
N HIS A 44 3.79 -13.85 3.61
CA HIS A 44 2.80 -12.91 4.12
C HIS A 44 2.34 -13.30 5.54
N PRO A 45 2.22 -12.34 6.49
CA PRO A 45 1.79 -12.62 7.87
C PRO A 45 0.46 -13.37 7.97
N ASP A 46 -0.52 -13.04 7.12
CA ASP A 46 -1.83 -13.69 7.08
C ASP A 46 -1.82 -15.16 6.61
N HIS A 47 -0.69 -15.63 6.08
CA HIS A 47 -0.47 -17.04 5.71
C HIS A 47 0.61 -17.72 6.58
N GLY A 48 0.98 -17.11 7.72
CA GLY A 48 1.94 -17.68 8.69
C GLY A 48 3.39 -17.25 8.47
N GLY A 49 3.63 -16.19 7.71
CA GLY A 49 4.95 -15.57 7.54
C GLY A 49 5.32 -14.59 8.65
N THR A 50 6.58 -14.14 8.67
CA THR A 50 7.05 -13.11 9.61
C THR A 50 7.52 -11.88 8.85
N THR A 51 7.34 -10.70 9.42
CA THR A 51 7.72 -9.41 8.84
C THR A 51 9.20 -9.39 8.42
N GLU A 52 10.09 -10.06 9.15
CA GLU A 52 11.51 -10.15 8.77
C GLU A 52 11.73 -10.96 7.48
N LYS A 53 11.00 -12.06 7.28
CA LYS A 53 11.11 -12.87 6.05
C LYS A 53 10.58 -12.10 4.85
N PHE A 54 9.56 -11.28 5.05
CA PHE A 54 9.02 -10.40 4.02
C PHE A 54 10.02 -9.30 3.60
N VAL A 55 10.68 -8.66 4.56
CA VAL A 55 11.75 -7.66 4.30
C VAL A 55 12.93 -8.28 3.55
N GLU A 56 13.28 -9.54 3.84
CA GLU A 56 14.34 -10.24 3.10
C GLU A 56 13.97 -10.55 1.65
N VAL A 57 12.72 -10.91 1.40
CA VAL A 57 12.17 -11.15 0.05
C VAL A 57 12.11 -9.84 -0.75
N GLN A 58 11.73 -8.73 -0.10
CA GLN A 58 11.75 -7.39 -0.68
C GLN A 58 13.16 -6.97 -1.13
N ARG A 59 14.16 -7.15 -0.25
CA ARG A 59 15.57 -6.86 -0.60
C ARG A 59 16.06 -7.70 -1.78
N ALA A 60 15.68 -8.98 -1.83
CA ALA A 60 16.04 -9.87 -2.95
C ALA A 60 15.41 -9.42 -4.27
N PHE A 61 14.17 -8.93 -4.25
CA PHE A 61 13.50 -8.36 -5.42
C PHE A 61 14.19 -7.10 -5.94
N GLU A 62 14.57 -6.17 -5.07
CA GLU A 62 15.27 -4.95 -5.48
C GLU A 62 16.61 -5.27 -6.17
N GLU A 63 17.38 -6.20 -5.61
CA GLU A 63 18.65 -6.65 -6.18
C GLU A 63 18.45 -7.39 -7.52
N ALA A 64 17.43 -8.24 -7.63
CA ALA A 64 17.11 -8.99 -8.84
C ALA A 64 16.56 -8.08 -9.96
N MET A 65 15.74 -7.09 -9.61
CA MET A 65 15.24 -6.08 -10.55
C MET A 65 16.34 -5.16 -11.05
N ALA A 66 17.26 -4.75 -10.17
CA ALA A 66 18.44 -3.98 -10.58
C ALA A 66 19.25 -4.75 -11.64
N TYR A 67 19.46 -6.04 -11.43
CA TYR A 67 20.14 -6.93 -12.37
C TYR A 67 19.38 -7.08 -13.71
N ALA A 68 18.07 -7.33 -13.66
CA ALA A 68 17.23 -7.43 -14.86
C ALA A 68 17.05 -6.09 -15.60
N SER A 69 17.26 -4.95 -14.93
CA SER A 69 17.19 -3.60 -15.49
C SER A 69 18.49 -3.12 -16.17
N GLU A 70 19.65 -3.73 -15.86
CA GLU A 70 20.90 -3.44 -16.58
C GLU A 70 20.81 -3.76 -18.09
N ARG A 71 19.82 -4.56 -18.50
CA ARG A 71 19.51 -4.89 -19.92
C ARG A 71 18.23 -4.25 -20.48
N GLY A 72 17.47 -3.49 -19.68
CA GLY A 72 16.19 -2.91 -20.10
C GLY A 72 15.91 -1.60 -19.37
N LYS A 73 15.83 -0.50 -20.12
CA LYS A 73 15.67 0.88 -19.63
C LYS A 73 14.69 0.97 -18.45
N ARG A 74 15.24 1.47 -17.33
CA ARG A 74 14.64 1.84 -16.03
C ARG A 74 13.14 2.12 -16.05
N LEU A 75 12.45 1.64 -15.02
CA LEU A 75 11.16 2.18 -14.59
C LEU A 75 11.18 2.50 -13.08
N PRO A 76 11.57 3.73 -12.70
CA PRO A 76 11.54 4.23 -11.32
C PRO A 76 10.16 4.16 -10.65
N TRP A 77 9.07 4.07 -11.44
CA TRP A 77 7.71 4.03 -10.92
C TRP A 77 7.38 2.76 -10.13
N LEU A 78 8.10 1.65 -10.34
CA LEU A 78 7.78 0.37 -9.69
C LEU A 78 8.06 0.40 -8.19
N GLY A 79 9.07 1.16 -7.75
CA GLY A 79 9.30 1.38 -6.32
C GLY A 79 8.16 2.17 -5.67
N ALA A 80 7.75 3.28 -6.28
CA ALA A 80 6.65 4.11 -5.77
C ALA A 80 5.29 3.39 -5.78
N GLN A 81 5.03 2.59 -6.82
CA GLN A 81 3.82 1.77 -6.92
C GLN A 81 3.81 0.66 -5.84
N MET A 82 4.98 0.06 -5.57
CA MET A 82 5.12 -0.96 -4.52
C MET A 82 4.93 -0.36 -3.13
N THR A 83 5.48 0.82 -2.85
CA THR A 83 5.24 1.52 -1.57
C THR A 83 3.74 1.74 -1.34
N SER A 84 3.02 2.22 -2.36
CA SER A 84 1.57 2.45 -2.26
C SER A 84 0.79 1.15 -2.04
N TYR A 85 1.26 0.05 -2.62
CA TYR A 85 0.65 -1.27 -2.42
C TYR A 85 0.89 -1.81 -1.00
N LEU A 86 2.10 -1.65 -0.46
CA LEU A 86 2.41 -2.05 0.92
C LEU A 86 1.64 -1.21 1.94
N ASP A 87 1.58 0.11 1.72
CA ASP A 87 0.77 1.04 2.53
C ASP A 87 -0.70 0.63 2.52
N GLN A 88 -1.23 0.21 1.37
CA GLN A 88 -2.59 -0.31 1.26
C GLN A 88 -2.79 -1.58 2.10
N LEU A 89 -1.94 -2.60 1.94
CA LEU A 89 -2.05 -3.84 2.71
C LEU A 89 -2.03 -3.56 4.22
N ARG A 90 -1.09 -2.70 4.65
CA ARG A 90 -0.96 -2.31 6.05
C ARG A 90 -2.17 -1.54 6.55
N ALA A 91 -2.73 -0.64 5.74
CA ALA A 91 -3.95 0.08 6.09
C ALA A 91 -5.14 -0.85 6.25
N VAL A 92 -5.32 -1.82 5.34
CA VAL A 92 -6.42 -2.79 5.42
C VAL A 92 -6.35 -3.57 6.73
N GLU A 93 -5.19 -4.16 7.05
CA GLU A 93 -4.96 -4.89 8.30
C GLU A 93 -5.35 -4.07 9.54
N LEU A 94 -4.80 -2.86 9.67
CA LEU A 94 -5.05 -1.98 10.82
C LEU A 94 -6.52 -1.54 10.92
N ILE A 95 -7.13 -1.19 9.78
CA ILE A 95 -8.52 -0.74 9.72
C ILE A 95 -9.46 -1.87 10.14
N GLU A 96 -9.24 -3.09 9.67
CA GLU A 96 -10.03 -4.27 10.03
C GLU A 96 -9.86 -4.64 11.50
N ASP A 97 -8.64 -4.53 12.05
CA ASP A 97 -8.36 -4.72 13.48
C ASP A 97 -9.12 -3.73 14.37
N TRP A 98 -9.35 -2.51 13.89
CA TRP A 98 -10.19 -1.51 14.57
C TRP A 98 -11.69 -1.68 14.30
N GLY A 99 -12.10 -2.75 13.60
CA GLY A 99 -13.48 -3.04 13.23
C GLY A 99 -14.03 -2.17 12.10
N GLY A 100 -13.14 -1.46 11.39
CA GLY A 100 -13.46 -0.74 10.18
C GLY A 100 -13.70 -1.69 9.00
N ARG A 101 -14.31 -1.15 7.95
CA ARG A 101 -14.54 -1.86 6.69
C ARG A 101 -13.83 -1.13 5.57
N VAL A 102 -13.37 -1.91 4.59
CA VAL A 102 -12.74 -1.41 3.39
C VAL A 102 -13.47 -1.90 2.15
N VAL A 103 -13.41 -1.12 1.07
CA VAL A 103 -13.79 -1.57 -0.27
C VAL A 103 -12.54 -1.59 -1.12
N VAL A 104 -12.24 -2.77 -1.66
CA VAL A 104 -11.16 -3.00 -2.59
C VAL A 104 -11.76 -3.31 -3.95
N LYS A 105 -11.23 -2.68 -5.01
CA LYS A 105 -11.66 -2.93 -6.40
C LYS A 105 -10.54 -3.64 -7.13
N SER A 106 -10.84 -4.82 -7.68
CA SER A 106 -9.98 -5.47 -8.67
C SER A 106 -10.09 -4.72 -9.99
N LEU A 107 -8.94 -4.41 -10.61
CA LEU A 107 -8.87 -3.91 -11.97
C LEU A 107 -8.84 -5.10 -12.94
N ASP A 108 -9.98 -5.77 -13.11
CA ASP A 108 -10.11 -7.02 -13.86
C ASP A 108 -9.59 -6.95 -15.31
N TRP A 109 -9.60 -5.77 -15.93
CA TRP A 109 -9.06 -5.55 -17.28
C TRP A 109 -7.52 -5.72 -17.37
N LEU A 110 -6.80 -5.71 -16.24
CA LEU A 110 -5.36 -5.98 -16.20
C LEU A 110 -5.05 -7.48 -16.23
N ALA A 111 -5.95 -8.36 -15.79
CA ALA A 111 -5.73 -9.81 -15.83
C ALA A 111 -5.51 -10.31 -17.27
N ASP A 112 -6.29 -9.78 -18.20
CA ASP A 112 -6.19 -10.09 -19.63
C ASP A 112 -4.92 -9.54 -20.30
N THR A 113 -4.33 -8.48 -19.71
CA THR A 113 -3.22 -7.72 -20.34
C THR A 113 -1.86 -8.07 -19.74
N VAL A 114 -1.81 -8.49 -18.47
CA VAL A 114 -0.56 -8.69 -17.71
C VAL A 114 -0.43 -10.10 -17.13
N GLY A 115 -1.48 -10.92 -17.22
CA GLY A 115 -1.54 -12.31 -16.72
C GLY A 115 -2.17 -12.42 -15.33
N GLU A 116 -2.76 -13.57 -15.02
CA GLU A 116 -3.48 -13.85 -13.76
C GLU A 116 -2.64 -13.55 -12.50
N ASP A 117 -1.31 -13.70 -12.58
CA ASP A 117 -0.39 -13.46 -11.47
C ASP A 117 -0.23 -11.97 -11.09
N PHE A 118 -0.61 -11.03 -11.97
CA PHE A 118 -0.63 -9.58 -11.68
C PHE A 118 -1.99 -9.09 -11.18
N ALA A 119 -3.04 -9.90 -11.28
CA ALA A 119 -4.39 -9.54 -10.84
C ALA A 119 -4.44 -9.28 -9.32
N LEU A 120 -3.57 -9.93 -8.54
CA LEU A 120 -3.45 -9.70 -7.08
C LEU A 120 -2.85 -8.32 -6.73
N LEU A 121 -2.11 -7.69 -7.64
CA LEU A 121 -1.69 -6.29 -7.51
C LEU A 121 -2.69 -5.30 -8.12
N ALA A 122 -3.69 -5.81 -8.81
CA ALA A 122 -4.70 -5.01 -9.50
C ALA A 122 -5.80 -4.55 -8.54
N GLU A 123 -5.74 -5.00 -7.28
CA GLU A 123 -6.65 -4.60 -6.22
C GLU A 123 -6.28 -3.25 -5.63
N GLN A 124 -7.21 -2.29 -5.70
CA GLN A 124 -7.04 -0.93 -5.17
C GLN A 124 -8.01 -0.69 -4.03
N LEU A 125 -7.48 -0.28 -2.88
CA LEU A 125 -8.28 0.24 -1.76
C LEU A 125 -8.85 1.59 -2.17
N VAL A 126 -10.18 1.66 -2.26
CA VAL A 126 -10.89 2.81 -2.82
C VAL A 126 -11.84 3.47 -1.82
N GLU A 127 -12.34 2.74 -0.83
CA GLU A 127 -13.22 3.29 0.20
C GLU A 127 -12.85 2.74 1.57
N ILE A 128 -12.93 3.60 2.59
CA ILE A 128 -12.70 3.26 3.99
C ILE A 128 -13.92 3.71 4.80
N ASP A 129 -14.49 2.80 5.58
CA ASP A 129 -15.58 3.05 6.50
C ASP A 129 -15.18 2.68 7.94
N LEU A 130 -14.96 3.72 8.75
CA LEU A 130 -14.65 3.60 10.17
C LEU A 130 -15.86 3.98 11.04
N SER A 131 -17.03 4.23 10.45
CA SER A 131 -18.18 4.72 11.21
C SER A 131 -18.65 3.74 12.28
N GLY A 132 -18.99 4.27 13.45
CA GLY A 132 -19.45 3.48 14.59
C GLY A 132 -18.39 2.56 15.22
N THR A 133 -17.12 2.69 14.83
CA THR A 133 -15.99 2.01 15.49
C THR A 133 -15.50 2.82 16.71
N ASN A 134 -14.49 2.32 17.41
CA ASN A 134 -13.79 3.07 18.45
C ASN A 134 -12.59 3.89 17.91
N PHE A 135 -12.53 4.11 16.60
CA PHE A 135 -11.42 4.83 15.96
C PHE A 135 -11.41 6.31 16.39
N GLY A 136 -10.27 6.78 16.90
CA GLY A 136 -10.05 8.15 17.33
C GLY A 136 -8.66 8.67 16.98
N ASP A 137 -8.26 9.78 17.63
CA ASP A 137 -7.01 10.48 17.30
C ASP A 137 -5.75 9.61 17.54
N ALA A 138 -5.82 8.63 18.45
CA ALA A 138 -4.71 7.72 18.73
C ALA A 138 -4.52 6.72 17.57
N GLU A 139 -5.61 6.14 17.10
CA GLU A 139 -5.63 5.21 15.97
C GLU A 139 -5.27 5.93 14.67
N ALA A 140 -5.76 7.16 14.47
CA ALA A 140 -5.35 7.98 13.32
C ALA A 140 -3.84 8.26 13.30
N ARG A 141 -3.24 8.55 14.46
CA ARG A 141 -1.77 8.73 14.59
C ARG A 141 -1.01 7.42 14.35
N ALA A 142 -1.52 6.29 14.84
CA ALA A 142 -0.92 4.99 14.59
C ALA A 142 -0.96 4.65 13.09
N LEU A 143 -2.11 4.87 12.44
CA LEU A 143 -2.28 4.65 11.01
C LEU A 143 -1.32 5.52 10.20
N GLY A 144 -1.25 6.83 10.46
CA GLY A 144 -0.34 7.74 9.75
C GLY A 144 1.15 7.55 10.05
N ALA A 145 1.50 6.81 11.10
CA ALA A 145 2.88 6.43 11.39
C ALA A 145 3.33 5.19 10.60
N GLU A 146 2.40 4.32 10.25
CA GLU A 146 2.64 3.04 9.56
C GLU A 146 2.35 3.12 8.06
N VAL A 147 1.50 4.06 7.65
CA VAL A 147 0.99 4.21 6.28
C VAL A 147 1.19 5.66 5.83
N GLU A 148 1.96 5.87 4.76
CA GLU A 148 2.25 7.22 4.26
C GLU A 148 1.16 7.70 3.30
N THR A 149 0.75 6.86 2.35
CA THR A 149 -0.14 7.25 1.26
C THR A 149 -1.17 6.17 0.91
N LEU A 150 -2.38 6.61 0.62
CA LEU A 150 -3.48 5.79 0.10
C LEU A 150 -4.01 6.46 -1.17
N PRO A 151 -3.28 6.35 -2.29
CA PRO A 151 -3.48 7.21 -3.45
C PRO A 151 -4.78 6.94 -4.19
N TYR A 152 -5.42 5.79 -3.98
CA TYR A 152 -6.64 5.38 -4.68
C TYR A 152 -7.92 5.55 -3.84
N VAL A 153 -7.81 5.87 -2.56
CA VAL A 153 -8.97 6.10 -1.69
C VAL A 153 -9.70 7.36 -2.13
N HIS A 154 -10.96 7.20 -2.51
CA HIS A 154 -11.84 8.28 -2.94
C HIS A 154 -12.99 8.58 -1.97
N ALA A 155 -13.30 7.65 -1.05
CA ALA A 155 -14.32 7.84 -0.03
C ALA A 155 -13.81 7.45 1.36
N LEU A 156 -14.06 8.32 2.34
CA LEU A 156 -13.72 8.11 3.74
C LEU A 156 -14.91 8.43 4.66
N ASN A 157 -15.40 7.44 5.40
CA ASN A 157 -16.47 7.63 6.37
C ASN A 157 -15.93 7.57 7.80
N LEU A 158 -15.98 8.71 8.50
CA LEU A 158 -15.56 8.87 9.90
C LEU A 158 -16.74 9.26 10.79
N SER A 159 -17.97 9.03 10.34
CA SER A 159 -19.15 9.50 11.05
C SER A 159 -19.35 8.81 12.39
N GLY A 160 -19.83 9.57 13.38
CA GLY A 160 -20.08 9.09 14.74
C GLY A 160 -18.82 8.86 15.56
N LEU A 161 -17.65 9.30 15.09
CA LEU A 161 -16.38 9.12 15.78
C LEU A 161 -16.02 10.33 16.65
N GLY A 162 -15.40 10.08 17.79
CA GLY A 162 -14.86 11.12 18.66
C GLY A 162 -13.61 11.82 18.11
N MET A 163 -13.39 11.87 16.80
CA MET A 163 -12.13 12.38 16.25
C MET A 163 -12.10 13.91 16.16
N SER A 164 -10.94 14.51 16.45
CA SER A 164 -10.66 15.95 16.36
C SER A 164 -10.02 16.34 15.02
N ASP A 165 -9.79 17.64 14.82
CA ASP A 165 -9.02 18.10 13.66
C ASP A 165 -7.58 17.57 13.65
N GLU A 166 -6.98 17.35 14.82
CA GLU A 166 -5.63 16.79 14.92
C GLU A 166 -5.61 15.32 14.50
N GLY A 167 -6.60 14.54 14.94
CA GLY A 167 -6.80 13.17 14.48
C GLY A 167 -6.94 13.11 12.96
N TYR A 168 -7.78 13.96 12.37
CA TYR A 168 -7.91 14.00 10.90
C TYR A 168 -6.57 14.30 10.20
N ARG A 169 -5.81 15.28 10.69
CA ARG A 169 -4.52 15.66 10.08
C ARG A 169 -3.43 14.60 10.23
N ALA A 170 -3.60 13.67 11.17
CA ALA A 170 -2.69 12.54 11.35
C ALA A 170 -2.95 11.39 10.36
N LEU A 171 -4.07 11.39 9.64
CA LEU A 171 -4.38 10.33 8.66
C LEU A 171 -3.38 10.31 7.49
N PRO A 172 -3.18 9.15 6.85
CA PRO A 172 -2.37 9.03 5.65
C PRO A 172 -2.84 9.96 4.52
N ARG A 173 -1.93 10.28 3.59
CA ARG A 173 -2.27 11.12 2.44
C ARG A 173 -3.20 10.37 1.49
N MET A 174 -4.40 10.89 1.29
CA MET A 174 -5.38 10.33 0.34
C MET A 174 -5.50 11.25 -0.88
N GLY A 175 -4.60 11.07 -1.86
CA GLY A 175 -4.47 11.97 -3.01
C GLY A 175 -5.71 12.03 -3.93
N SER A 176 -6.55 11.00 -3.88
CA SER A 176 -7.77 10.90 -4.71
C SER A 176 -9.07 11.10 -3.92
N LEU A 177 -8.99 11.61 -2.67
CA LEU A 177 -10.15 11.75 -1.81
C LEU A 177 -11.16 12.74 -2.39
N LYS A 178 -12.37 12.25 -2.67
CA LYS A 178 -13.49 13.02 -3.22
C LYS A 178 -14.59 13.26 -2.21
N THR A 179 -14.78 12.31 -1.32
CA THR A 179 -15.87 12.35 -0.35
C THR A 179 -15.37 12.01 1.04
N VAL A 180 -15.75 12.83 2.01
CA VAL A 180 -15.49 12.59 3.43
C VAL A 180 -16.75 12.83 4.25
N ASN A 181 -17.07 11.89 5.14
CA ASN A 181 -18.18 12.05 6.08
C ASN A 181 -17.66 12.26 7.51
N LEU A 182 -17.97 13.44 8.06
CA LEU A 182 -17.55 13.90 9.38
C LEU A 182 -18.76 14.15 10.32
N HIS A 183 -19.93 13.60 10.00
CA HIS A 183 -21.13 13.73 10.84
C HIS A 183 -20.86 13.25 12.27
N GLY A 184 -21.28 13.99 13.28
CA GLY A 184 -21.11 13.62 14.68
C GLY A 184 -19.65 13.52 15.15
N THR A 185 -18.71 14.19 14.47
CA THR A 185 -17.31 14.28 14.89
C THR A 185 -17.04 15.53 15.73
N ARG A 186 -15.87 15.61 16.37
CA ARG A 186 -15.39 16.79 17.10
C ARG A 186 -14.62 17.77 16.20
N THR A 187 -14.79 17.68 14.89
CA THR A 187 -14.09 18.51 13.91
C THR A 187 -14.66 19.93 13.85
N THR A 188 -13.81 20.91 13.53
CA THR A 188 -14.15 22.33 13.55
C THR A 188 -14.51 22.87 12.17
N ALA A 189 -15.29 23.95 12.13
CA ALA A 189 -15.61 24.66 10.90
C ALA A 189 -14.38 25.04 10.05
N ALA A 190 -13.21 25.26 10.67
CA ALA A 190 -11.97 25.55 9.96
C ALA A 190 -11.48 24.33 9.15
N LEU A 191 -11.48 23.14 9.75
CA LEU A 191 -11.15 21.91 9.02
C LEU A 191 -12.14 21.65 7.89
N HIS A 192 -13.45 21.82 8.14
CA HIS A 192 -14.47 21.65 7.09
C HIS A 192 -14.23 22.57 5.89
N LYS A 193 -13.90 23.85 6.11
CA LYS A 193 -13.53 24.79 5.03
C LYS A 193 -12.27 24.36 4.30
N GLN A 194 -11.25 23.90 5.04
CA GLN A 194 -10.00 23.42 4.47
C GLN A 194 -10.26 22.22 3.53
N LEU A 195 -11.08 21.26 3.97
CA LEU A 195 -11.42 20.08 3.18
C LEU A 195 -12.24 20.42 1.95
N ALA A 196 -13.24 21.29 2.09
CA ALA A 196 -14.05 21.74 0.96
C ALA A 196 -13.23 22.50 -0.10
N ALA A 197 -12.11 23.11 0.29
CA ALA A 197 -11.18 23.80 -0.61
C ALA A 197 -10.11 22.88 -1.22
N GLN A 198 -10.02 21.62 -0.81
CA GLN A 198 -9.04 20.67 -1.34
C GLN A 198 -9.35 20.34 -2.80
N ALA A 199 -8.32 20.33 -3.66
CA ALA A 199 -8.47 19.99 -5.06
C ALA A 199 -9.04 18.56 -5.22
N GLY A 200 -10.07 18.42 -6.05
CA GLY A 200 -10.76 17.15 -6.28
C GLY A 200 -11.80 16.78 -5.22
N MET A 201 -11.95 17.54 -4.14
CA MET A 201 -13.01 17.31 -3.16
C MET A 201 -14.38 17.62 -3.79
N GLU A 202 -15.28 16.64 -3.77
CA GLU A 202 -16.63 16.75 -4.29
C GLU A 202 -17.63 16.98 -3.15
N ARG A 203 -17.40 16.36 -1.98
CA ARG A 203 -18.37 16.41 -0.87
C ARG A 203 -17.73 16.24 0.51
N VAL A 204 -18.01 17.20 1.40
CA VAL A 204 -17.74 17.10 2.85
C VAL A 204 -19.09 17.03 3.57
N GLU A 205 -19.42 15.87 4.12
CA GLU A 205 -20.64 15.69 4.90
C GLU A 205 -20.42 16.09 6.36
N THR A 206 -21.36 16.86 6.91
CA THR A 206 -21.28 17.43 8.25
C THR A 206 -22.67 17.64 8.83
N ASP A 207 -22.71 17.91 10.13
CA ASP A 207 -23.95 18.19 10.86
C ASP A 207 -24.66 19.43 10.33
N GLY A 208 -25.99 19.41 10.39
CA GLY A 208 -26.82 20.53 9.91
C GLY A 208 -26.54 21.87 10.61
N TRP A 209 -26.00 21.86 11.84
CA TRP A 209 -25.63 23.09 12.54
C TRP A 209 -24.35 23.73 11.98
N LEU A 210 -23.36 22.91 11.58
CA LEU A 210 -22.14 23.35 10.91
C LEU A 210 -22.44 23.90 9.52
N LYS A 211 -23.37 23.28 8.77
CA LYS A 211 -23.80 23.81 7.46
C LYS A 211 -24.31 25.25 7.54
N ARG A 212 -24.98 25.62 8.64
CA ARG A 212 -25.47 26.99 8.87
C ARG A 212 -24.38 28.00 9.22
N LEU A 213 -23.24 27.56 9.77
CA LEU A 213 -22.09 28.40 10.09
C LEU A 213 -21.14 28.59 8.91
N LEU A 214 -21.18 27.67 7.94
CA LEU A 214 -20.34 27.66 6.76
C LEU A 214 -20.99 28.33 5.55
N GLY A 215 -22.32 28.48 5.56
CA GLY A 215 -23.12 29.16 4.53
C GLY A 215 -23.29 30.65 4.76
#